data_AF-A0A1H7EPR1-F1
#
_entry.id   AF-A0A1H7EPR1-F1
#
_cell.length_a   1.000
_cell.length_b   1.000
_cell.length_c   1.000
_cell.angle_alpha   90.00
_cell.angle_beta   90.00
_cell.angle_gamma   90.00
#
_symmetry.space_group_name_H-M   'P 1'
#
loop_
_entity.id
_entity.type
_entity.pdbx_description
1 polymer ?
#
loop_
_entity_poly.entity_id
_entity_poly.type
_entity_poly.pdbx_seq_one_letter_code
_entity_poly.pdbx_strand_id
1 'polypeptide(L)'
;MSDLPRRVHLHEEGPREGFQIEAGPIASADKVRLIEALAETGLEEVQCVSFVNPERVPGMADAELVARSIRKREGVRYSGLWLNLRGMQRAMRTQLDIEGTIGTSASEAFSVRNNGKGLAALREAQRETLAFCVDHGIAVTRGIVTTAFGCNLEGAIAPATVVERVAQMLDTMAEFGLRLPILRLADTVGWAQPNAIAAVVGAVRERWPELRLGLHLHDTRGTAMANALMGLQMGIDTFDSACAGLGGCPFAGHTGAAGNICTEDLAFMCEEMGIETGVDLEALIGCAQLAEDIVGHPLPGKLMRAGTLGRFRH
;
A
#
# COMPACT_ATOMS: atom_id res chain seq x y z
N MET A 1 -30.24 0.39 -6.77
CA MET A 1 -28.99 1.12 -7.07
C MET A 1 -27.93 0.46 -6.21
N SER A 2 -26.82 -0.02 -6.76
CA SER A 2 -25.80 -0.69 -5.95
C SER A 2 -25.14 0.31 -5.00
N ASP A 3 -24.86 -0.11 -3.77
CA ASP A 3 -24.08 0.65 -2.77
C ASP A 3 -22.56 0.64 -3.08
N LEU A 4 -22.18 0.24 -4.30
CA LEU A 4 -20.80 0.20 -4.76
C LEU A 4 -20.31 1.62 -5.09
N PRO A 5 -19.02 1.91 -4.86
CA PRO A 5 -18.44 3.18 -5.30
C PRO A 5 -18.51 3.28 -6.83
N ARG A 6 -18.69 4.50 -7.33
CA ARG A 6 -18.68 4.76 -8.79
C ARG A 6 -17.28 4.70 -9.38
N ARG A 7 -16.28 5.05 -8.56
CA ARG A 7 -14.87 5.11 -8.94
C ARG A 7 -14.01 4.55 -7.80
N VAL A 8 -12.92 3.89 -8.16
CA VAL A 8 -11.90 3.37 -7.24
C VAL A 8 -10.56 4.03 -7.54
N HIS A 9 -9.84 4.41 -6.47
CA HIS A 9 -8.47 4.91 -6.55
C HIS A 9 -7.48 3.81 -6.17
N LEU A 10 -6.61 3.45 -7.12
CA LEU A 10 -5.55 2.47 -6.95
C LEU A 10 -4.25 3.20 -6.61
N HIS A 11 -3.65 2.85 -5.48
CA HIS A 11 -2.33 3.31 -5.08
C HIS A 11 -1.33 2.19 -5.35
N GLU A 12 -0.47 2.41 -6.35
CA GLU A 12 0.44 1.39 -6.86
C GLU A 12 1.71 1.31 -6.00
N GLU A 13 1.91 0.17 -5.36
CA GLU A 13 2.98 -0.10 -4.40
C GLU A 13 4.08 -1.01 -4.96
N GLY A 14 3.90 -1.57 -6.16
CA GLY A 14 4.76 -2.60 -6.75
C GLY A 14 6.24 -2.24 -6.82
N PRO A 15 6.65 -1.05 -7.32
CA PRO A 15 8.06 -0.67 -7.34
C PRO A 15 8.71 -0.62 -5.95
N ARG A 16 7.97 -0.18 -4.92
CA ARG A 16 8.49 -0.12 -3.55
C ARG A 16 8.44 -1.49 -2.87
N GLU A 17 7.27 -2.13 -2.83
CA GLU A 17 7.07 -3.39 -2.09
C GLU A 17 7.64 -4.61 -2.79
N GLY A 18 7.46 -4.69 -4.10
CA GLY A 18 8.01 -5.76 -4.94
C GLY A 18 9.52 -5.83 -4.81
N PHE A 19 10.21 -4.80 -5.31
CA PHE A 19 11.67 -4.81 -5.40
C PHE A 19 12.39 -4.87 -4.05
N GLN A 20 11.70 -4.57 -2.94
CA GLN A 20 12.25 -4.71 -1.60
C GLN A 20 12.50 -6.19 -1.21
N ILE A 21 11.69 -7.14 -1.71
CA ILE A 21 11.77 -8.54 -1.32
C ILE A 21 12.46 -9.44 -2.35
N GLU A 22 12.75 -8.90 -3.53
CA GLU A 22 13.37 -9.67 -4.60
C GLU A 22 14.80 -10.11 -4.26
N ALA A 23 15.12 -11.37 -4.58
CA ALA A 23 16.38 -11.99 -4.18
C ALA A 23 17.59 -11.44 -4.94
N GLY A 24 17.38 -10.89 -6.14
CA GLY A 24 18.42 -10.40 -7.03
C GLY A 24 18.59 -8.88 -6.97
N PRO A 25 19.78 -8.36 -7.32
CA PRO A 25 19.93 -6.94 -7.55
C PRO A 25 19.14 -6.54 -8.79
N ILE A 26 18.13 -5.69 -8.61
CA ILE A 26 17.41 -5.06 -9.72
C ILE A 26 18.14 -3.77 -10.08
N ALA A 27 18.52 -3.61 -11.35
CA ALA A 27 19.21 -2.42 -11.80
C ALA A 27 18.33 -1.17 -11.62
N SER A 28 18.92 -0.06 -11.18
CA SER A 28 18.17 1.19 -10.96
C SER A 28 17.43 1.66 -12.22
N ALA A 29 18.00 1.41 -13.41
CA ALA A 29 17.38 1.72 -14.69
C ALA A 29 16.09 0.93 -14.92
N ASP A 30 16.04 -0.33 -14.52
CA ASP A 30 14.83 -1.17 -14.63
C ASP A 30 13.74 -0.73 -13.65
N LYS A 31 14.13 -0.31 -12.42
CA LYS A 31 13.18 0.28 -11.46
C LYS A 31 12.54 1.54 -12.03
N VAL A 32 13.35 2.45 -12.57
CA VAL A 32 12.87 3.68 -13.22
C VAL A 32 11.97 3.36 -14.40
N ARG A 33 12.36 2.39 -15.24
CA ARG A 33 11.59 1.95 -16.41
C ARG A 33 10.20 1.45 -16.01
N LEU A 34 10.07 0.65 -14.96
CA LEU A 34 8.76 0.19 -14.48
C LEU A 34 7.94 1.35 -13.90
N ILE A 35 8.54 2.20 -13.06
CA ILE A 35 7.84 3.35 -12.44
C ILE A 35 7.28 4.30 -13.51
N GLU A 36 8.08 4.64 -14.52
CA GLU A 36 7.65 5.52 -15.59
C GLU A 36 6.58 4.86 -16.46
N ALA A 37 6.70 3.56 -16.76
CA ALA A 37 5.69 2.81 -17.51
C ALA A 37 4.33 2.79 -16.77
N LEU A 38 4.35 2.54 -15.46
CA LEU A 38 3.14 2.55 -14.62
C LEU A 38 2.44 3.91 -14.65
N ALA A 39 3.20 5.01 -14.65
CA ALA A 39 2.65 6.36 -14.75
C ALA A 39 2.03 6.69 -16.12
N GLU A 40 2.21 5.83 -17.13
CA GLU A 40 1.54 5.98 -18.43
C GLU A 40 0.18 5.28 -18.48
N THR A 41 -0.15 4.48 -17.47
CA THR A 41 -1.36 3.64 -17.44
C THR A 41 -2.61 4.39 -17.00
N GLY A 42 -2.50 5.65 -16.56
CA GLY A 42 -3.61 6.38 -15.92
C GLY A 42 -3.66 6.24 -14.40
N LEU A 43 -2.74 5.50 -13.78
CA LEU A 43 -2.53 5.53 -12.33
C LEU A 43 -2.17 6.94 -11.86
N GLU A 44 -2.87 7.41 -10.82
CA GLU A 44 -2.67 8.75 -10.25
C GLU A 44 -1.61 8.78 -9.15
N GLU A 45 -1.21 7.62 -8.62
CA GLU A 45 -0.21 7.52 -7.56
C GLU A 45 0.64 6.25 -7.69
N VAL A 46 1.96 6.43 -7.66
CA VAL A 46 2.96 5.34 -7.69
C VAL A 46 3.94 5.54 -6.55
N GLN A 47 4.04 4.56 -5.65
CA GLN A 47 5.06 4.52 -4.61
C GLN A 47 6.33 3.90 -5.16
N CYS A 48 7.35 4.74 -5.31
CA CYS A 48 8.50 4.48 -6.15
C CYS A 48 9.61 3.70 -5.43
N VAL A 49 9.93 4.09 -4.20
CA VAL A 49 11.11 3.64 -3.45
C VAL A 49 10.88 3.72 -1.94
N SER A 50 11.80 3.17 -1.16
CA SER A 50 11.79 3.26 0.30
C SER A 50 13.10 3.85 0.83
N PHE A 51 13.03 4.93 1.61
CA PHE A 51 14.18 5.58 2.26
C PHE A 51 14.53 4.92 3.60
N VAL A 52 14.67 3.60 3.58
CA VAL A 52 15.01 2.76 4.75
C VAL A 52 16.51 2.50 4.87
N ASN A 53 16.93 1.79 5.92
CA ASN A 53 18.33 1.40 6.08
C ASN A 53 18.73 0.40 4.97
N PRO A 54 19.70 0.73 4.10
CA PRO A 54 20.12 -0.13 2.99
C PRO A 54 20.73 -1.46 3.45
N GLU A 55 21.29 -1.53 4.66
CA GLU A 55 21.81 -2.79 5.23
C GLU A 55 20.69 -3.76 5.58
N ARG A 56 19.51 -3.23 5.98
CA ARG A 56 18.33 -4.04 6.30
C ARG A 56 17.49 -4.36 5.08
N VAL A 57 17.50 -3.47 4.08
CA VAL A 57 16.74 -3.61 2.83
C VAL A 57 17.63 -3.28 1.63
N PRO A 58 18.49 -4.23 1.20
CA PRO A 58 19.43 -3.99 0.11
C PRO A 58 18.77 -3.61 -1.21
N GLY A 59 17.57 -4.12 -1.49
CA GLY A 59 16.79 -3.80 -2.68
C GLY A 59 16.40 -2.32 -2.81
N MET A 60 16.56 -1.52 -1.74
CA MET A 60 16.25 -0.09 -1.70
C MET A 60 17.49 0.78 -1.46
N ALA A 61 18.69 0.22 -1.60
CA ALA A 61 19.93 0.95 -1.36
C ALA A 61 20.20 2.09 -2.35
N ASP A 62 19.62 2.02 -3.54
CA ASP A 62 19.71 2.99 -4.63
C ASP A 62 18.50 3.95 -4.69
N ALA A 63 17.72 4.07 -3.61
CA ALA A 63 16.49 4.87 -3.56
C ALA A 63 16.69 6.31 -4.07
N GLU A 64 17.74 7.01 -3.63
CA GLU A 64 18.05 8.38 -4.08
C GLU A 64 18.39 8.44 -5.58
N LEU A 65 19.09 7.45 -6.11
CA LEU A 65 19.46 7.40 -7.53
C LEU A 65 18.21 7.19 -8.39
N VAL A 66 17.36 6.22 -8.02
CA VAL A 66 16.09 5.95 -8.70
C VAL A 66 15.20 7.20 -8.64
N ALA A 67 14.99 7.77 -7.45
CA ALA A 67 14.16 8.95 -7.23
C ALA A 67 14.56 10.14 -8.11
N ARG A 68 15.87 10.39 -8.27
CA ARG A 68 16.41 11.47 -9.12
C ARG A 68 16.37 11.17 -10.62
N SER A 69 16.27 9.89 -11.00
CA SER A 69 16.29 9.45 -12.40
C SER A 69 14.91 9.40 -13.03
N ILE A 70 13.84 9.36 -12.23
CA ILE A 70 12.45 9.36 -12.70
C ILE A 70 12.13 10.66 -13.44
N ARG A 71 11.51 10.57 -14.61
CA ARG A 71 10.86 11.69 -15.28
C ARG A 71 9.39 11.71 -14.88
N LYS A 72 9.02 12.65 -14.00
CA LYS A 72 7.65 12.77 -13.53
C LYS A 72 6.71 13.17 -14.67
N ARG A 73 5.58 12.46 -14.75
CA ARG A 73 4.42 12.86 -15.56
C ARG A 73 3.50 13.76 -14.75
N GLU A 74 2.93 14.76 -15.42
CA GLU A 74 1.91 15.62 -14.84
C GLU A 74 0.67 14.79 -14.48
N GLY A 75 0.00 15.13 -13.37
CA GLY A 75 -1.18 14.41 -12.90
C GLY A 75 -0.89 13.12 -12.11
N VAL A 76 0.37 12.68 -12.01
CA VAL A 76 0.77 11.49 -11.24
C VAL A 76 1.60 11.91 -10.02
N ARG A 77 1.22 11.40 -8.85
CA ARG A 77 1.98 11.53 -7.61
C ARG A 77 3.01 10.41 -7.51
N TYR A 78 4.27 10.79 -7.26
CA TYR A 78 5.39 9.87 -7.09
C TYR A 78 5.86 9.96 -5.66
N SER A 79 5.47 9.00 -4.82
CA SER A 79 5.80 9.00 -3.40
C SER A 79 6.93 8.02 -3.08
N GLY A 80 7.51 8.14 -1.89
CA GLY A 80 8.42 7.13 -1.33
C GLY A 80 8.04 6.79 0.09
N LEU A 81 8.40 5.61 0.56
CA LEU A 81 8.19 5.20 1.94
C LEU A 81 9.32 5.71 2.85
N TRP A 82 8.99 6.13 4.07
CA TRP A 82 9.95 6.27 5.16
C TRP A 82 9.32 5.83 6.47
N LEU A 83 10.14 5.24 7.36
CA LEU A 83 9.69 4.74 8.66
C LEU A 83 10.14 5.63 9.83
N ASN A 84 10.91 6.68 9.56
CA ASN A 84 11.41 7.61 10.55
C ASN A 84 11.80 8.95 9.92
N LEU A 85 12.07 9.94 10.78
CA LEU A 85 12.46 11.30 10.38
C LEU A 85 13.72 11.34 9.49
N ARG A 86 14.71 10.46 9.71
CA ARG A 86 15.91 10.42 8.85
C ARG A 86 15.56 10.01 7.42
N GLY A 87 14.67 9.02 7.26
CA GLY A 87 14.17 8.60 5.94
C GLY A 87 13.40 9.73 5.25
N MET A 88 12.55 10.43 5.99
CA MET A 88 11.82 11.60 5.48
C MET A 88 12.77 12.71 4.99
N GLN A 89 13.79 13.04 5.79
CA GLN A 89 14.79 14.04 5.41
C GLN A 89 15.61 13.63 4.18
N ARG A 90 15.82 12.33 3.94
CA ARG A 90 16.43 11.83 2.70
C ARG A 90 15.47 12.02 1.53
N ALA A 91 14.20 11.68 1.70
CA ALA A 91 13.16 11.85 0.67
C ALA A 91 13.04 13.31 0.21
N MET A 92 13.05 14.26 1.15
CA MET A 92 12.99 15.70 0.89
C MET A 92 14.15 16.25 0.03
N ARG A 93 15.22 15.49 -0.16
CA ARG A 93 16.36 15.85 -1.04
C ARG A 93 16.21 15.30 -2.47
N THR A 94 15.02 14.80 -2.79
CA THR A 94 14.66 14.25 -4.09
C THR A 94 13.47 15.02 -4.66
N GLN A 95 13.07 14.68 -5.88
CA GLN A 95 11.91 15.27 -6.58
C GLN A 95 10.58 14.55 -6.31
N LEU A 96 10.60 13.52 -5.45
CA LEU A 96 9.39 12.80 -5.06
C LEU A 96 8.45 13.72 -4.27
N ASP A 97 7.16 13.45 -4.38
CA ASP A 97 6.13 14.14 -3.62
C ASP A 97 6.23 13.73 -2.15
N ILE A 98 6.34 14.72 -1.27
CA ILE A 98 6.55 14.51 0.16
C ILE A 98 5.24 14.72 0.90
N GLU A 99 4.77 13.67 1.56
CA GLU A 99 3.58 13.67 2.40
C GLU A 99 3.83 12.96 3.74
N GLY A 100 3.43 13.57 4.83
CA GLY A 100 3.52 12.94 6.15
C GLY A 100 2.57 11.73 6.24
N THR A 101 3.04 10.67 6.90
CA THR A 101 2.21 9.51 7.21
C THR A 101 2.35 9.14 8.68
N ILE A 102 1.29 8.55 9.23
CA ILE A 102 1.28 8.00 10.59
C ILE A 102 0.82 6.55 10.53
N GLY A 103 1.46 5.67 11.30
CA GLY A 103 1.25 4.24 11.20
C GLY A 103 1.46 3.47 12.49
N THR A 104 0.56 2.56 12.83
CA THR A 104 0.73 1.69 13.99
C THR A 104 0.47 0.24 13.60
N SER A 105 0.78 -0.69 14.49
CA SER A 105 0.41 -2.10 14.32
C SER A 105 -0.68 -2.45 15.31
N ALA A 106 -1.64 -3.27 14.89
CA ALA A 106 -2.56 -3.89 15.82
C ALA A 106 -1.82 -4.81 16.81
N SER A 107 -0.78 -5.48 16.31
CA SER A 107 0.08 -6.37 17.08
C SER A 107 1.33 -5.67 17.64
N GLU A 108 1.57 -5.81 18.95
CA GLU A 108 2.76 -5.28 19.63
C GLU A 108 4.03 -6.04 19.19
N ALA A 109 3.97 -7.37 19.17
CA ALA A 109 5.05 -8.23 18.72
C ALA A 109 5.46 -7.93 17.26
N PHE A 110 4.48 -7.65 16.39
CA PHE A 110 4.78 -7.24 15.01
C PHE A 110 5.45 -5.86 14.97
N SER A 111 4.99 -4.89 15.76
CA SER A 111 5.64 -3.58 15.84
C SER A 111 7.11 -3.71 16.24
N VAL A 112 7.41 -4.53 17.25
CA VAL A 112 8.79 -4.78 17.69
C VAL A 112 9.60 -5.42 16.56
N ARG A 113 9.07 -6.44 15.89
CA ARG A 113 9.79 -7.12 14.79
C ARG A 113 10.04 -6.20 13.59
N ASN A 114 9.05 -5.43 13.17
CA ASN A 114 9.13 -4.60 11.97
C ASN A 114 9.91 -3.31 12.23
N ASN A 115 9.51 -2.57 13.27
CA ASN A 115 10.01 -1.22 13.56
C ASN A 115 11.15 -1.19 14.59
N GLY A 116 11.42 -2.30 15.28
CA GLY A 116 12.38 -2.35 16.40
C GLY A 116 11.87 -1.66 17.67
N LYS A 117 10.57 -1.34 17.74
CA LYS A 117 9.96 -0.57 18.83
C LYS A 117 8.60 -1.16 19.21
N GLY A 118 8.32 -1.17 20.51
CA GLY A 118 6.97 -1.38 21.01
C GLY A 118 6.03 -0.23 20.66
N LEU A 119 4.71 -0.41 20.82
CA LEU A 119 3.71 0.55 20.34
C LEU A 119 3.81 1.91 21.04
N ALA A 120 4.11 1.92 22.34
CA ALA A 120 4.31 3.17 23.07
C ALA A 120 5.51 3.97 22.54
N ALA A 121 6.66 3.30 22.36
CA ALA A 121 7.87 3.94 21.82
C ALA A 121 7.71 4.33 20.33
N LEU A 122 6.92 3.58 19.56
CA LEU A 122 6.56 3.95 18.18
C LEU A 122 5.75 5.25 18.17
N ARG A 123 4.75 5.38 19.05
CA ARG A 123 3.92 6.58 19.16
C ARG A 123 4.72 7.83 19.51
N GLU A 124 5.69 7.75 20.43
CA GLU A 124 6.58 8.89 20.71
C GLU A 124 7.40 9.28 19.48
N ALA A 125 7.95 8.31 18.74
CA ALA A 125 8.68 8.59 17.51
C ALA A 125 7.78 9.22 16.42
N GLN A 126 6.48 8.94 16.46
CA GLN A 126 5.51 9.58 15.56
C GLN A 126 5.24 11.01 15.95
N ARG A 127 5.15 11.34 17.25
CA ARG A 127 5.06 12.73 17.69
C ARG A 127 6.22 13.57 17.17
N GLU A 128 7.44 13.04 17.20
CA GLU A 128 8.61 13.72 16.60
C GLU A 128 8.43 13.96 15.10
N THR A 129 7.89 12.98 14.38
CA THR A 129 7.66 13.09 12.92
C THR A 129 6.52 14.07 12.60
N LEU A 130 5.43 14.06 13.37
CA LEU A 130 4.31 14.98 13.21
C LEU A 130 4.72 16.42 13.53
N ALA A 131 5.49 16.63 14.61
CA ALA A 131 6.06 17.94 14.94
C ALA A 131 6.88 18.48 13.77
N PHE A 132 7.76 17.65 13.21
CA PHE A 132 8.55 18.03 12.04
C PHE A 132 7.68 18.37 10.82
N CYS A 133 6.61 17.60 10.56
CA CYS A 133 5.67 17.89 9.47
C CYS A 133 5.00 19.25 9.66
N VAL A 134 4.52 19.56 10.86
CA VAL A 134 3.92 20.86 11.19
C VAL A 134 4.92 22.00 10.99
N ASP A 135 6.13 21.86 11.54
CA ASP A 135 7.17 22.90 11.46
C ASP A 135 7.59 23.22 10.01
N HIS A 136 7.48 22.24 9.11
CA HIS A 136 7.88 22.37 7.69
C HIS A 136 6.68 22.54 6.75
N GLY A 137 5.45 22.65 7.26
CA GLY A 137 4.24 22.79 6.43
C GLY A 137 3.95 21.57 5.55
N ILE A 138 4.36 20.37 5.96
CA ILE A 138 4.15 19.12 5.22
C ILE A 138 2.81 18.52 5.66
N ALA A 139 1.91 18.32 4.71
CA ALA A 139 0.61 17.73 4.98
C ALA A 139 0.74 16.26 5.41
N VAL A 140 0.07 15.87 6.49
CA VAL A 140 -0.07 14.46 6.88
C VAL A 140 -1.32 13.90 6.22
N THR A 141 -1.15 13.04 5.22
CA THR A 141 -2.22 12.68 4.29
C THR A 141 -2.80 11.29 4.56
N ARG A 142 -2.03 10.39 5.18
CA ARG A 142 -2.42 8.98 5.33
C ARG A 142 -2.04 8.38 6.68
N GLY A 143 -2.95 7.55 7.19
CA GLY A 143 -2.82 6.75 8.38
C GLY A 143 -2.80 5.27 8.00
N ILE A 144 -2.12 4.41 8.75
CA ILE A 144 -2.16 2.96 8.51
C ILE A 144 -2.15 2.14 9.80
N VAL A 145 -3.01 1.11 9.88
CA VAL A 145 -2.92 0.07 10.91
C VAL A 145 -2.50 -1.23 10.24
N THR A 146 -1.26 -1.65 10.49
CA THR A 146 -0.75 -2.97 10.03
C THR A 146 -1.29 -4.09 10.90
N THR A 147 -1.29 -5.31 10.39
CA THR A 147 -1.82 -6.51 11.07
C THR A 147 -3.29 -6.34 11.53
N ALA A 148 -4.08 -5.52 10.84
CA ALA A 148 -5.43 -5.17 11.27
C ALA A 148 -6.38 -6.37 11.33
N PHE A 149 -6.07 -7.44 10.59
CA PHE A 149 -6.94 -8.62 10.45
C PHE A 149 -6.33 -9.89 11.07
N GLY A 150 -5.11 -9.81 11.61
CA GLY A 150 -4.39 -10.95 12.15
C GLY A 150 -2.88 -10.73 12.16
N CYS A 151 -2.16 -11.55 12.93
CA CYS A 151 -0.72 -11.51 13.05
C CYS A 151 -0.13 -12.92 13.18
N ASN A 152 0.95 -13.22 12.46
CA ASN A 152 1.62 -14.52 12.59
C ASN A 152 2.36 -14.71 13.93
N LEU A 153 2.45 -13.68 14.77
CA LEU A 153 3.13 -13.71 16.07
C LEU A 153 2.17 -13.77 17.25
N GLU A 154 1.05 -13.07 17.16
CA GLU A 154 0.05 -12.97 18.24
C GLU A 154 -1.27 -13.68 17.90
N GLY A 155 -1.42 -14.17 16.67
CA GLY A 155 -2.61 -14.85 16.19
C GLY A 155 -3.72 -13.88 15.79
N ALA A 156 -4.95 -14.20 16.19
CA ALA A 156 -6.13 -13.43 15.83
C ALA A 156 -6.11 -12.04 16.47
N ILE A 157 -6.45 -11.01 15.69
CA ILE A 157 -6.62 -9.64 16.16
C ILE A 157 -8.10 -9.32 16.19
N ALA A 158 -8.61 -8.91 17.36
CA ALA A 158 -10.00 -8.53 17.51
C ALA A 158 -10.27 -7.14 16.90
N PRO A 159 -11.45 -6.89 16.31
CA PRO A 159 -11.83 -5.56 15.81
C PRO A 159 -11.69 -4.44 16.86
N ALA A 160 -11.98 -4.75 18.12
CA ALA A 160 -11.83 -3.81 19.23
C ALA A 160 -10.38 -3.33 19.41
N THR A 161 -9.39 -4.20 19.19
CA THR A 161 -7.96 -3.83 19.21
C THR A 161 -7.66 -2.83 18.10
N VAL A 162 -8.19 -3.05 16.88
CA VAL A 162 -8.01 -2.10 15.76
C VAL A 162 -8.62 -0.75 16.11
N VAL A 163 -9.85 -0.73 16.63
CA VAL A 163 -10.52 0.51 17.08
C VAL A 163 -9.69 1.24 18.14
N GLU A 164 -9.11 0.53 19.11
CA GLU A 164 -8.22 1.14 20.11
C GLU A 164 -7.00 1.81 19.46
N ARG A 165 -6.37 1.13 18.49
CA ARG A 165 -5.19 1.68 17.78
C ARG A 165 -5.54 2.90 16.94
N VAL A 166 -6.70 2.91 16.28
CA VAL A 166 -7.20 4.06 15.54
C VAL A 166 -7.46 5.23 16.48
N ALA A 167 -8.10 5.00 17.64
CA ALA A 167 -8.32 6.06 18.64
C ALA A 167 -7.00 6.70 19.06
N GLN A 168 -6.01 5.90 19.45
CA GLN A 168 -4.70 6.40 19.87
C GLN A 168 -3.98 7.18 18.76
N MET A 169 -4.11 6.75 17.51
CA MET A 169 -3.53 7.45 16.36
C MET A 169 -4.19 8.83 16.16
N LEU A 170 -5.53 8.89 16.19
CA LEU A 170 -6.27 10.12 16.04
C LEU A 170 -6.01 11.10 17.20
N ASP A 171 -5.94 10.59 18.43
CA ASP A 171 -5.56 11.39 19.60
C ASP A 171 -4.16 12.00 19.41
N THR A 172 -3.19 11.19 18.95
CA THR A 172 -1.82 11.67 18.66
C THR A 172 -1.82 12.74 17.57
N MET A 173 -2.64 12.62 16.52
CA MET A 173 -2.75 13.68 15.50
C MET A 173 -3.40 14.96 16.03
N ALA A 174 -4.39 14.83 16.90
CA ALA A 174 -5.10 15.95 17.50
C ALA A 174 -4.19 16.82 18.38
N GLU A 175 -3.19 16.23 19.03
CA GLU A 175 -2.15 16.96 19.79
C GLU A 175 -1.44 18.02 18.92
N PHE A 176 -1.35 17.79 17.60
CA PHE A 176 -0.72 18.69 16.63
C PHE A 176 -1.74 19.49 15.80
N GLY A 177 -3.03 19.44 16.15
CA GLY A 177 -4.10 20.08 15.38
C GLY A 177 -4.32 19.49 13.99
N LEU A 178 -3.83 18.26 13.75
CA LEU A 178 -3.93 17.58 12.46
C LEU A 178 -5.22 16.74 12.40
N ARG A 179 -5.76 16.59 11.20
CA ARG A 179 -6.89 15.69 10.91
C ARG A 179 -6.42 14.61 9.96
N LEU A 180 -6.91 13.39 10.12
CA LEU A 180 -6.56 12.28 9.26
C LEU A 180 -7.48 12.24 8.03
N PRO A 181 -6.98 12.48 6.80
CA PRO A 181 -7.83 12.43 5.60
C PRO A 181 -8.27 11.02 5.26
N ILE A 182 -7.39 10.04 5.45
CA ILE A 182 -7.68 8.64 5.17
C ILE A 182 -6.89 7.69 6.05
N LEU A 183 -7.54 6.59 6.46
CA LEU A 183 -6.95 5.49 7.20
C LEU A 183 -6.92 4.20 6.34
N ARG A 184 -5.74 3.61 6.19
CA ARG A 184 -5.54 2.27 5.62
C ARG A 184 -5.62 1.20 6.69
N LEU A 185 -6.43 0.18 6.45
CA LEU A 185 -6.44 -1.06 7.23
C LEU A 185 -5.70 -2.13 6.42
N ALA A 186 -4.57 -2.59 6.96
CA ALA A 186 -3.66 -3.46 6.23
C ALA A 186 -3.74 -4.92 6.71
N ASP A 187 -4.01 -5.81 5.76
CA ASP A 187 -3.88 -7.25 5.90
C ASP A 187 -2.45 -7.72 5.60
N THR A 188 -1.53 -7.23 6.43
CA THR A 188 -0.07 -7.32 6.23
C THR A 188 0.48 -8.74 6.03
N VAL A 189 -0.25 -9.75 6.50
CA VAL A 189 0.15 -11.16 6.47
C VAL A 189 -0.91 -12.07 5.83
N GLY A 190 -1.88 -11.48 5.12
CA GLY A 190 -2.91 -12.20 4.35
C GLY A 190 -3.83 -13.08 5.21
N TRP A 191 -4.26 -12.60 6.38
CA TRP A 191 -5.17 -13.28 7.31
C TRP A 191 -6.64 -13.03 7.00
N ALA A 192 -6.96 -11.93 6.31
CA ALA A 192 -8.34 -11.51 6.16
C ALA A 192 -9.12 -12.47 5.27
N GLN A 193 -10.40 -12.59 5.62
CA GLN A 193 -11.46 -13.15 4.80
C GLN A 193 -12.64 -12.16 4.83
N PRO A 194 -13.63 -12.26 3.93
CA PRO A 194 -14.64 -11.21 3.77
C PRO A 194 -15.37 -10.79 5.05
N ASN A 195 -15.73 -11.72 5.93
CA ASN A 195 -16.38 -11.38 7.21
C ASN A 195 -15.45 -10.63 8.17
N ALA A 196 -14.13 -10.83 8.09
CA ALA A 196 -13.14 -10.07 8.86
C ALA A 196 -13.02 -8.63 8.33
N ILE A 197 -13.05 -8.44 7.01
CA ILE A 197 -13.16 -7.11 6.39
C ILE A 197 -14.42 -6.41 6.93
N ALA A 198 -15.58 -7.07 6.85
CA ALA A 198 -16.84 -6.53 7.34
C ALA A 198 -16.79 -6.15 8.82
N ALA A 199 -16.25 -7.02 9.67
CA ALA A 199 -16.18 -6.80 11.10
C ALA A 199 -15.27 -5.62 11.48
N VAL A 200 -14.06 -5.54 10.91
CA VAL A 200 -13.10 -4.47 11.26
C VAL A 200 -13.54 -3.12 10.66
N VAL A 201 -13.93 -3.08 9.39
CA VAL A 201 -14.42 -1.87 8.74
C VAL A 201 -15.69 -1.35 9.43
N GLY A 202 -16.61 -2.25 9.76
CA GLY A 202 -17.83 -1.92 10.51
C GLY A 202 -17.53 -1.32 11.88
N ALA A 203 -16.65 -1.96 12.67
CA ALA A 203 -16.29 -1.48 14.00
C ALA A 203 -15.61 -0.11 13.99
N VAL A 204 -14.74 0.16 13.00
CA VAL A 204 -14.10 1.49 12.87
C VAL A 204 -15.12 2.55 12.47
N ARG A 205 -16.00 2.25 11.50
CA ARG A 205 -17.03 3.21 11.04
C ARG A 205 -18.12 3.49 12.07
N GLU A 206 -18.47 2.51 12.90
CA GLU A 206 -19.42 2.71 14.00
C GLU A 206 -18.96 3.84 14.93
N ARG A 207 -17.65 3.95 15.16
CA ARG A 207 -17.07 5.00 16.00
C ARG A 207 -16.70 6.27 15.24
N TRP A 208 -16.26 6.17 13.98
CA TRP A 208 -15.87 7.30 13.14
C TRP A 208 -16.50 7.20 11.74
N PRO A 209 -17.80 7.54 11.59
CA PRO A 209 -18.53 7.38 10.32
C PRO A 209 -17.96 8.24 9.19
N GLU A 210 -17.37 9.39 9.52
CA GLU A 210 -16.79 10.34 8.56
C GLU A 210 -15.33 10.01 8.18
N LEU A 211 -14.68 9.05 8.86
CA LEU A 211 -13.30 8.70 8.57
C LEU A 211 -13.26 7.86 7.28
N ARG A 212 -12.71 8.42 6.20
CA ARG A 212 -12.49 7.67 4.96
C ARG A 212 -11.53 6.51 5.23
N LEU A 213 -11.92 5.32 4.79
CA LEU A 213 -11.15 4.10 4.94
C LEU A 213 -10.65 3.61 3.57
N GLY A 214 -9.46 3.04 3.55
CA GLY A 214 -8.95 2.24 2.45
C GLY A 214 -8.38 0.92 2.92
N LEU A 215 -8.14 0.02 1.97
CA LEU A 215 -7.61 -1.31 2.26
C LEU A 215 -6.26 -1.53 1.60
N HIS A 216 -5.38 -2.19 2.33
CA HIS A 216 -4.13 -2.72 1.82
C HIS A 216 -4.18 -4.23 2.04
N LEU A 217 -4.31 -5.00 0.96
CA LEU A 217 -4.65 -6.42 1.02
C LEU A 217 -3.50 -7.24 0.45
N HIS A 218 -3.07 -8.25 1.20
CA HIS A 218 -2.17 -9.26 0.67
C HIS A 218 -2.96 -10.49 0.24
N ASP A 219 -2.54 -11.11 -0.86
CA ASP A 219 -3.17 -12.30 -1.42
C ASP A 219 -2.53 -13.60 -0.96
N THR A 220 -1.77 -13.56 0.14
CA THR A 220 -1.00 -14.69 0.70
C THR A 220 -1.77 -16.03 0.77
N ARG A 221 -3.09 -15.97 0.96
CA ARG A 221 -3.99 -17.14 1.06
C ARG A 221 -5.09 -17.16 -0.02
N GLY A 222 -4.97 -16.36 -1.07
CA GLY A 222 -5.92 -16.31 -2.19
C GLY A 222 -7.26 -15.65 -1.86
N THR A 223 -7.31 -14.81 -0.83
CA THR A 223 -8.55 -14.15 -0.37
C THR A 223 -8.62 -12.67 -0.73
N ALA A 224 -7.57 -12.06 -1.28
CA ALA A 224 -7.50 -10.61 -1.43
C ALA A 224 -8.58 -10.06 -2.38
N MET A 225 -8.86 -10.71 -3.51
CA MET A 225 -9.91 -10.27 -4.43
C MET A 225 -11.32 -10.34 -3.80
N ALA A 226 -11.60 -11.39 -3.02
CA ALA A 226 -12.85 -11.50 -2.27
C ALA A 226 -12.96 -10.45 -1.15
N ASN A 227 -11.84 -10.15 -0.49
CA ASN A 227 -11.74 -9.10 0.51
C ASN A 227 -11.93 -7.70 -0.11
N ALA A 228 -11.39 -7.47 -1.30
CA ALA A 228 -11.58 -6.23 -2.05
C ALA A 228 -13.04 -6.04 -2.44
N LEU A 229 -13.70 -7.09 -2.96
CA LEU A 229 -15.13 -7.06 -3.26
C LEU A 229 -15.97 -6.72 -2.03
N MET A 230 -15.67 -7.32 -0.87
CA MET A 230 -16.33 -6.96 0.39
C MET A 230 -16.09 -5.49 0.75
N GLY A 231 -14.85 -5.00 0.61
CA GLY A 231 -14.54 -3.58 0.79
C GLY A 231 -15.38 -2.67 -0.11
N LEU A 232 -15.48 -2.99 -1.40
CA LEU A 232 -16.30 -2.27 -2.38
C LEU A 232 -17.78 -2.28 -1.98
N GLN A 233 -18.32 -3.42 -1.54
CA GLN A 233 -19.71 -3.54 -1.06
C GLN A 233 -19.97 -2.71 0.20
N MET A 234 -18.93 -2.44 0.98
CA MET A 234 -18.97 -1.51 2.08
C MET A 234 -18.69 -0.07 1.64
N GLY A 235 -18.55 0.25 0.35
CA GLY A 235 -18.26 1.60 -0.12
C GLY A 235 -16.82 2.08 0.15
N ILE A 236 -15.86 1.18 0.34
CA ILE A 236 -14.44 1.53 0.28
C ILE A 236 -14.08 1.75 -1.19
N ASP A 237 -13.48 2.90 -1.48
CA ASP A 237 -13.21 3.39 -2.84
C ASP A 237 -11.71 3.51 -3.13
N THR A 238 -10.86 2.94 -2.28
CA THR A 238 -9.42 3.10 -2.45
C THR A 238 -8.62 1.96 -1.84
N PHE A 239 -7.70 1.46 -2.65
CA PHE A 239 -6.95 0.24 -2.39
C PHE A 239 -5.48 0.48 -2.70
N ASP A 240 -4.62 -0.02 -1.83
CA ASP A 240 -3.21 -0.20 -2.14
C ASP A 240 -3.07 -1.55 -2.86
N SER A 241 -2.38 -1.59 -3.99
CA SER A 241 -2.20 -2.77 -4.84
C SER A 241 -0.81 -2.76 -5.48
N ALA A 242 -0.37 -3.89 -6.03
CA ALA A 242 0.90 -3.97 -6.74
C ALA A 242 0.75 -4.59 -8.12
N CYS A 243 1.40 -3.98 -9.11
CA CYS A 243 1.48 -4.47 -10.48
C CYS A 243 1.99 -5.91 -10.49
N ALA A 244 1.33 -6.79 -11.27
CA ALA A 244 1.61 -8.21 -11.36
C ALA A 244 1.49 -8.99 -10.03
N GLY A 245 0.91 -8.39 -8.98
CA GLY A 245 0.88 -8.93 -7.63
C GLY A 245 2.25 -8.98 -6.96
N LEU A 246 3.14 -8.04 -7.32
CA LEU A 246 4.45 -7.86 -6.71
C LEU A 246 4.38 -7.68 -5.19
N GLY A 247 5.47 -8.07 -4.52
CA GLY A 247 5.71 -7.78 -3.12
C GLY A 247 5.26 -8.87 -2.17
N GLY A 248 5.01 -8.47 -0.94
CA GLY A 248 4.84 -9.37 0.20
C GLY A 248 5.65 -8.89 1.40
N CYS A 249 5.35 -9.45 2.57
CA CYS A 249 6.02 -9.05 3.80
C CYS A 249 7.15 -10.04 4.10
N PRO A 250 8.44 -9.60 4.14
CA PRO A 250 9.56 -10.48 4.47
C PRO A 250 9.45 -11.05 5.88
N PHE A 251 8.64 -10.41 6.74
CA PHE A 251 8.38 -10.84 8.11
C PHE A 251 7.17 -11.77 8.26
N ALA A 252 6.48 -12.12 7.15
CA ALA A 252 5.31 -12.99 7.16
C ALA A 252 5.65 -14.48 7.35
N GLY A 253 6.92 -14.89 7.25
CA GLY A 253 7.36 -16.22 7.67
C GLY A 253 6.89 -17.39 6.80
N HIS A 254 6.47 -17.14 5.55
CA HIS A 254 6.20 -18.18 4.55
C HIS A 254 7.15 -18.04 3.36
N THR A 255 7.54 -19.18 2.78
CA THR A 255 8.33 -19.28 1.54
C THR A 255 7.39 -19.57 0.37
N GLY A 256 7.37 -18.70 -0.65
CA GLY A 256 6.47 -18.80 -1.80
C GLY A 256 5.41 -17.70 -1.79
N ALA A 257 5.13 -17.16 -2.97
CA ALA A 257 4.30 -15.98 -3.17
C ALA A 257 2.84 -16.22 -2.74
N ALA A 258 2.33 -15.34 -1.89
CA ALA A 258 1.47 -14.30 -2.44
C ALA A 258 1.64 -12.98 -1.67
N GLY A 259 1.93 -11.94 -2.46
CA GLY A 259 2.27 -10.59 -2.06
C GLY A 259 1.05 -9.71 -1.87
N ASN A 260 1.08 -8.53 -2.47
CA ASN A 260 -0.07 -7.64 -2.53
C ASN A 260 -1.16 -8.18 -3.47
N ILE A 261 -2.38 -7.66 -3.31
CA ILE A 261 -3.42 -7.76 -4.33
C ILE A 261 -2.90 -7.17 -5.65
N CYS A 262 -3.16 -7.89 -6.74
CA CYS A 262 -2.69 -7.55 -8.07
C CYS A 262 -3.45 -6.34 -8.64
N THR A 263 -2.73 -5.29 -9.06
CA THR A 263 -3.33 -4.03 -9.55
C THR A 263 -4.19 -4.27 -10.78
N GLU A 264 -3.68 -5.00 -11.78
CA GLU A 264 -4.44 -5.22 -13.02
C GLU A 264 -5.64 -6.15 -12.82
N ASP A 265 -5.53 -7.16 -11.94
CA ASP A 265 -6.65 -8.06 -11.64
C ASP A 265 -7.78 -7.31 -10.90
N LEU A 266 -7.42 -6.41 -9.97
CA LEU A 266 -8.37 -5.54 -9.28
C LEU A 266 -9.01 -4.53 -10.23
N ALA A 267 -8.21 -3.88 -11.07
CA ALA A 267 -8.70 -2.91 -12.04
C ALA A 267 -9.67 -3.56 -13.04
N PHE A 268 -9.33 -4.75 -13.54
CA PHE A 268 -10.20 -5.53 -14.42
C PHE A 268 -11.52 -5.88 -13.74
N MET A 269 -11.49 -6.39 -12.50
CA MET A 269 -12.73 -6.68 -11.76
C MET A 269 -13.60 -5.42 -11.61
N CYS A 270 -13.00 -4.29 -11.25
CA CYS A 270 -13.72 -3.02 -11.14
C CYS A 270 -14.37 -2.60 -12.46
N GLU A 271 -13.61 -2.59 -13.57
CA GLU A 271 -14.12 -2.21 -14.89
C GLU A 271 -15.28 -3.11 -15.33
N GLU A 272 -15.14 -4.43 -15.15
CA GLU A 272 -16.16 -5.42 -15.48
C GLU A 272 -17.42 -5.31 -14.61
N MET A 273 -17.28 -4.78 -13.39
CA MET A 273 -18.39 -4.43 -12.50
C MET A 273 -19.00 -3.05 -12.80
N GLY A 274 -18.47 -2.30 -13.77
CA GLY A 274 -18.91 -0.94 -14.11
C GLY A 274 -18.43 0.12 -13.13
N ILE A 275 -17.33 -0.13 -12.41
CA ILE A 275 -16.68 0.80 -11.49
C ILE A 275 -15.49 1.42 -12.21
N GLU A 276 -15.45 2.76 -12.29
CA GLU A 276 -14.35 3.47 -12.93
C GLU A 276 -13.06 3.34 -12.13
N THR A 277 -11.94 3.15 -12.82
CA THR A 277 -10.58 3.19 -12.22
C THR A 277 -9.74 4.30 -12.84
N GLY A 278 -10.01 4.64 -14.11
CA GLY A 278 -9.22 5.58 -14.90
C GLY A 278 -7.94 4.96 -15.48
N VAL A 279 -7.71 3.66 -15.28
CA VAL A 279 -6.52 2.97 -15.81
C VAL A 279 -6.79 2.34 -17.18
N ASP A 280 -5.78 2.36 -18.04
CA ASP A 280 -5.70 1.60 -19.28
C ASP A 280 -5.21 0.18 -18.96
N LEU A 281 -6.12 -0.80 -19.02
CA LEU A 281 -5.81 -2.20 -18.71
C LEU A 281 -4.78 -2.81 -19.66
N GLU A 282 -4.74 -2.43 -20.94
CA GLU A 282 -3.78 -2.99 -21.90
C GLU A 282 -2.37 -2.44 -21.61
N ALA A 283 -2.26 -1.14 -21.30
CA ALA A 283 -0.99 -0.56 -20.87
C ALA A 283 -0.51 -1.17 -19.54
N LEU A 284 -1.42 -1.41 -18.59
CA LEU A 284 -1.11 -2.01 -17.30
C LEU A 284 -0.69 -3.48 -17.43
N ILE A 285 -1.29 -4.25 -18.34
CA ILE A 285 -0.82 -5.60 -18.71
C ILE A 285 0.62 -5.55 -19.22
N GLY A 286 0.95 -4.58 -20.07
CA GLY A 286 2.33 -4.36 -20.54
C GLY A 286 3.30 -4.08 -19.38
N CYS A 287 2.87 -3.29 -18.38
CA CYS A 287 3.66 -3.05 -17.17
C CYS A 287 3.85 -4.32 -16.33
N ALA A 288 2.82 -5.17 -16.22
CA ALA A 288 2.89 -6.41 -15.48
C ALA A 288 3.87 -7.43 -16.12
N GLN A 289 3.84 -7.52 -17.46
CA GLN A 289 4.80 -8.32 -18.22
C GLN A 289 6.23 -7.79 -18.06
N LEU A 290 6.39 -6.46 -18.12
CA LEU A 290 7.67 -5.80 -17.84
C LEU A 290 8.17 -6.10 -16.41
N ALA A 291 7.31 -6.03 -15.41
CA ALA A 291 7.66 -6.34 -14.03
C ALA A 291 8.17 -7.78 -13.89
N GLU A 292 7.50 -8.73 -14.54
CA GLU A 292 7.91 -10.14 -14.55
C GLU A 292 9.27 -10.35 -15.23
N ASP A 293 9.51 -9.69 -16.37
CA ASP A 293 10.80 -9.72 -17.07
C ASP A 293 11.94 -9.18 -16.19
N ILE A 294 11.68 -8.09 -15.45
CA ILE A 294 12.67 -7.45 -14.57
C ILE A 294 13.07 -8.37 -13.41
N VAL A 295 12.09 -9.00 -12.74
CA VAL A 295 12.37 -9.88 -11.60
C VAL A 295 12.87 -11.27 -12.03
N GLY A 296 12.63 -11.66 -13.29
CA GLY A 296 13.18 -12.87 -13.89
C GLY A 296 12.55 -14.17 -13.39
N HIS A 297 11.36 -14.11 -12.79
CA HIS A 297 10.59 -15.28 -12.38
C HIS A 297 9.08 -15.02 -12.54
N PRO A 298 8.23 -16.06 -12.61
CA PRO A 298 6.80 -15.88 -12.75
C PRO A 298 6.18 -15.07 -11.60
N LEU A 299 5.29 -14.14 -11.95
CA LEU A 299 4.48 -13.33 -11.04
C LEU A 299 3.00 -13.79 -11.05
N PRO A 300 2.26 -13.58 -9.95
CA PRO A 300 0.94 -14.19 -9.77
C PRO A 300 -0.21 -13.56 -10.58
N GLY A 301 -0.02 -12.34 -11.11
CA GLY A 301 -1.04 -11.59 -11.86
C GLY A 301 -1.70 -12.41 -12.98
N LYS A 302 -3.04 -12.44 -12.99
CA LYS A 302 -3.81 -13.31 -13.89
C LYS A 302 -4.10 -12.62 -15.22
N LEU A 303 -4.44 -11.34 -15.18
CA LEU A 303 -4.85 -10.59 -16.36
C LEU A 303 -3.72 -10.49 -17.39
N MET A 304 -2.46 -10.33 -16.95
CA MET A 304 -1.31 -10.31 -17.87
C MET A 304 -1.14 -11.57 -18.73
N ARG A 305 -1.79 -12.68 -18.34
CA ARG A 305 -1.85 -13.94 -19.08
C ARG A 305 -3.11 -14.07 -19.92
N ALA A 306 -4.25 -13.69 -19.34
CA ALA A 306 -5.56 -13.89 -19.95
C ALA A 306 -5.93 -12.81 -20.99
N GLY A 307 -5.38 -11.60 -20.84
CA GLY A 307 -5.80 -10.41 -21.58
C GLY A 307 -7.16 -9.90 -21.15
N THR A 308 -7.57 -8.76 -21.71
CA THR A 308 -8.90 -8.18 -21.47
C THR A 308 -10.01 -8.95 -22.21
N LEU A 309 -11.28 -8.67 -21.85
CA LEU A 309 -12.44 -9.23 -22.56
C LEU A 309 -12.76 -8.50 -23.88
N GLY A 310 -12.08 -7.38 -24.18
CA GLY A 310 -12.38 -6.55 -25.35
C GLY A 310 -12.40 -7.33 -26.66
N ARG A 311 -11.46 -8.27 -26.84
CA ARG A 311 -11.39 -9.13 -28.04
C ARG A 311 -12.54 -10.13 -28.20
N PHE A 312 -13.34 -10.36 -27.16
CA PHE A 312 -14.45 -11.33 -27.15
C PHE A 312 -15.83 -10.67 -27.16
N ARG A 313 -15.90 -9.35 -26.99
CA ARG A 313 -17.15 -8.58 -27.05
C ARG A 313 -17.41 -8.22 -28.51
N HIS A 314 -18.52 -8.73 -29.05
CA HIS A 314 -19.04 -8.42 -30.39
C HIS A 314 -20.14 -7.36 -30.32
#